data_AF-A0A496UIC0-F1
#
_entry.id   AF-A0A496UIC0-F1
#
_cell.length_a   1.000
_cell.length_b   1.000
_cell.length_c   1.000
_cell.angle_alpha   90.00
_cell.angle_beta   90.00
_cell.angle_gamma   90.00
#
_symmetry.space_group_name_H-M   'P 1'
#
loop_
_entity.id
_entity.type
_entity.pdbx_description
1 polymer ?
#
loop_
_entity_poly.entity_id
_entity_poly.type
_entity_poly.pdbx_seq_one_letter_code
_entity_poly.pdbx_strand_id
1 'polypeptide(L)'
;MATKLSGLMWFIGIGLLAIGMLAVWGIFIKEPSVPAQVIVQPGGGEAPSVLGCPTDGDTSLKIDVKNSFNESGSEGFDVTGYLYKKVSNEAGGTSFEYVQSITDTTSPTAITIDCGYNYVFKPVSSSGASGDSSHFTSVLSGDSDVKIVDGWLEFTADSSNENIIVGMPQHATLECRAYDNIQRALMYDSADSSATDYETDGVTFTSTTNNATASDETLGLDIEFQCKAVQTDTN
;
A
#
# COMPACT_ATOMS: atom_id res chain seq x y z
N MET A 1 -43.04 57.08 41.33
CA MET A 1 -43.23 55.62 41.42
C MET A 1 -43.66 55.12 40.05
N ALA A 2 -42.70 54.97 39.12
CA ALA A 2 -42.97 54.67 37.71
C ALA A 2 -41.70 54.09 37.06
N THR A 3 -41.42 52.80 37.28
CA THR A 3 -40.37 52.04 36.57
C THR A 3 -40.58 50.53 36.76
N LYS A 4 -41.69 49.96 36.27
CA LYS A 4 -41.89 48.49 36.24
C LYS A 4 -42.72 48.00 35.04
N LEU A 5 -42.47 48.50 33.83
CA LEU A 5 -43.15 47.99 32.62
C LEU A 5 -42.23 47.66 31.43
N SER A 6 -40.93 47.96 31.47
CA SER A 6 -40.02 47.68 30.33
C SER A 6 -39.43 46.26 30.32
N GLY A 7 -39.35 45.58 31.47
CA GLY A 7 -38.75 44.24 31.54
C GLY A 7 -39.62 43.13 30.94
N LEU A 8 -40.96 43.25 31.05
CA LEU A 8 -41.87 42.17 30.66
C LEU A 8 -41.97 41.99 29.13
N MET A 9 -41.80 43.06 28.35
CA MET A 9 -41.84 42.98 26.88
C MET A 9 -40.62 42.28 26.27
N TRP A 10 -39.46 42.34 26.92
CA TRP A 10 -38.24 41.69 26.41
C TRP A 10 -38.30 40.16 26.50
N PHE A 11 -38.90 39.61 27.55
CA PHE A 11 -39.01 38.16 27.73
C PHE A 11 -40.05 37.51 26.79
N ILE A 12 -41.12 38.22 26.44
CA ILE A 12 -42.14 37.71 25.50
C ILE A 12 -41.56 37.62 24.07
N GLY A 13 -40.74 38.59 23.67
CA GLY A 13 -40.09 38.58 22.34
C GLY A 13 -39.11 37.43 22.14
N ILE A 14 -38.27 37.14 23.15
CA ILE A 14 -37.30 36.04 23.08
C ILE A 14 -38.00 34.67 23.14
N GLY A 15 -39.05 34.54 23.96
CA GLY A 15 -39.84 33.32 24.06
C GLY A 15 -40.50 32.91 22.74
N LEU A 16 -41.04 33.86 21.98
CA LEU A 16 -41.65 33.58 20.68
C LEU A 16 -40.62 33.18 19.61
N LEU A 17 -39.40 33.73 19.67
CA LEU A 17 -38.30 33.35 18.77
C LEU A 17 -37.81 31.91 19.03
N ALA A 18 -37.72 31.50 20.30
CA ALA A 18 -37.32 30.13 20.66
C ALA A 18 -38.34 29.07 20.24
N ILE A 19 -39.64 29.37 20.35
CA ILE A 19 -40.71 28.44 19.91
C ILE A 19 -40.75 28.34 18.37
N GLY A 20 -40.51 29.45 17.66
CA GLY A 20 -40.40 29.45 16.20
C GLY A 20 -39.25 28.58 15.67
N MET A 21 -38.08 28.60 16.33
CA MET A 21 -36.93 27.77 15.92
C MET A 21 -37.15 26.27 16.20
N LEU A 22 -37.85 25.90 17.26
CA LEU A 22 -38.18 24.49 17.55
C LEU A 22 -39.21 23.91 16.57
N ALA A 23 -40.15 24.72 16.08
CA ALA A 23 -41.12 24.27 15.07
C ALA A 23 -40.47 24.00 13.70
N VAL A 24 -39.40 24.71 13.34
CA VAL A 24 -38.67 24.48 12.08
C VAL A 24 -37.80 23.21 12.14
N TRP A 25 -37.28 22.84 13.32
CA TRP A 25 -36.53 21.59 13.49
C TRP A 25 -37.41 20.33 13.49
N GLY A 26 -38.67 20.43 13.95
CA GLY A 26 -39.59 19.29 14.00
C GLY A 26 -40.10 18.81 12.62
N ILE A 27 -39.99 19.62 11.57
CA ILE A 27 -40.50 19.29 10.22
C ILE A 27 -39.47 18.51 9.38
N PHE A 28 -38.20 18.46 9.80
CA PHE A 28 -37.14 17.74 9.07
C PHE A 28 -36.83 16.33 9.60
N ILE A 29 -37.51 15.84 10.65
CA ILE A 29 -37.43 14.44 11.07
C ILE A 29 -38.67 13.69 10.58
N LYS A 30 -38.84 13.66 9.26
CA LYS A 30 -39.61 12.58 8.65
C LYS A 30 -38.58 11.51 8.31
N GLU A 31 -38.36 10.59 9.23
CA GLU A 31 -37.56 9.40 8.93
C GLU A 31 -38.15 8.78 7.67
N PRO A 32 -37.36 8.58 6.60
CA PRO A 32 -37.83 7.79 5.49
C PRO A 32 -38.20 6.43 6.07
N SER A 33 -39.46 6.03 5.92
CA SER A 33 -39.84 4.64 6.18
C SER A 33 -39.10 3.80 5.16
N VAL A 34 -37.91 3.35 5.53
CA VAL A 34 -37.16 2.36 4.76
C VAL A 34 -38.08 1.14 4.73
N PRO A 35 -38.54 0.69 3.55
CA PRO A 35 -39.30 -0.54 3.48
C PRO A 35 -38.47 -1.62 4.17
N ALA A 36 -39.10 -2.40 5.05
CA ALA A 36 -38.43 -3.47 5.77
C ALA A 36 -37.57 -4.27 4.78
N GLN A 37 -36.24 -4.11 4.89
CA GLN A 37 -35.33 -4.93 4.12
C GLN A 37 -35.58 -6.35 4.61
N VAL A 38 -36.08 -7.19 3.72
CA VAL A 38 -36.04 -8.63 3.89
C VAL A 38 -34.58 -8.92 4.19
N ILE A 39 -34.29 -9.40 5.41
CA ILE A 39 -32.99 -9.99 5.71
C ILE A 39 -32.95 -11.26 4.86
N VAL A 40 -32.49 -11.11 3.62
CA VAL A 40 -32.02 -12.23 2.84
C VAL A 40 -30.76 -12.64 3.58
N GLN A 41 -30.89 -13.71 4.37
CA GLN A 41 -29.77 -14.51 4.84
C GLN A 41 -28.73 -14.58 3.72
N PRO A 42 -27.43 -14.34 3.97
CA PRO A 42 -26.41 -14.41 2.92
C PRO A 42 -26.40 -15.84 2.37
N GLY A 43 -27.26 -16.08 1.38
CA GLY A 43 -27.12 -17.17 0.45
C GLY A 43 -25.86 -16.82 -0.30
N GLY A 44 -24.88 -17.71 -0.25
CA GLY A 44 -23.69 -17.62 -1.08
C GLY A 44 -24.15 -17.24 -2.48
N GLY A 45 -23.75 -16.04 -2.93
CA GLY A 45 -24.05 -15.62 -4.28
C GLY A 45 -23.56 -16.72 -5.19
N GLU A 46 -24.46 -17.26 -6.02
CA GLU A 46 -24.05 -18.17 -7.08
C GLU A 46 -22.98 -17.43 -7.87
N ALA A 47 -21.78 -18.03 -7.92
CA ALA A 47 -20.69 -17.52 -8.73
C ALA A 47 -21.25 -17.29 -10.14
N PRO A 48 -20.98 -16.13 -10.77
CA PRO A 48 -21.40 -15.92 -12.15
C PRO A 48 -20.89 -17.10 -12.98
N SER A 49 -21.74 -17.69 -13.82
CA SER A 49 -21.36 -18.83 -14.66
C SER A 49 -20.40 -18.36 -15.74
N VAL A 50 -19.14 -18.12 -15.37
CA VAL A 50 -18.08 -17.75 -16.28
C VAL A 50 -17.64 -19.02 -17.01
N LEU A 51 -17.56 -18.92 -18.33
CA LEU A 51 -17.32 -20.02 -19.25
C LEU A 51 -15.85 -20.45 -19.16
N GLY A 52 -15.48 -21.18 -18.10
CA GLY A 52 -14.09 -21.56 -17.81
C GLY A 52 -13.85 -22.05 -16.37
N CYS A 53 -14.79 -21.79 -15.47
CA CYS A 53 -14.69 -22.23 -14.08
C CYS A 53 -14.82 -23.75 -13.91
N PRO A 54 -13.95 -24.37 -13.10
CA PRO A 54 -14.14 -25.74 -12.64
C PRO A 54 -15.47 -25.98 -11.92
N THR A 55 -15.93 -27.22 -11.92
CA THR A 55 -17.19 -27.62 -11.27
C THR A 55 -17.18 -27.54 -9.75
N ASP A 56 -16.02 -27.57 -9.11
CA ASP A 56 -15.87 -27.32 -7.67
C ASP A 56 -15.92 -25.81 -7.33
N GLY A 57 -15.81 -24.94 -8.35
CA GLY A 57 -15.82 -23.49 -8.20
C GLY A 57 -14.47 -22.91 -7.81
N ASP A 58 -13.40 -23.71 -7.79
CA ASP A 58 -12.08 -23.31 -7.33
C ASP A 58 -11.14 -23.05 -8.51
N THR A 59 -10.25 -22.07 -8.34
CA THR A 59 -9.17 -21.72 -9.26
C THR A 59 -7.84 -21.77 -8.54
N SER A 60 -6.83 -22.37 -9.17
CA SER A 60 -5.46 -22.32 -8.68
C SER A 60 -4.77 -21.06 -9.18
N LEU A 61 -4.33 -20.16 -8.30
CA LEU A 61 -3.65 -18.92 -8.64
C LEU A 61 -2.15 -18.98 -8.33
N LYS A 62 -1.33 -18.54 -9.28
CA LYS A 62 0.08 -18.17 -9.08
C LYS A 62 0.30 -16.74 -9.58
N ILE A 63 1.01 -15.96 -8.77
CA ILE A 63 1.48 -14.62 -9.13
C ILE A 63 3.00 -14.65 -9.00
N ASP A 64 3.69 -14.38 -10.11
CA ASP A 64 5.14 -14.26 -10.20
C ASP A 64 5.51 -12.80 -10.44
N VAL A 65 6.44 -12.26 -9.66
CA VAL A 65 6.89 -10.88 -9.76
C VAL A 65 8.30 -10.83 -10.32
N LYS A 66 8.47 -10.04 -11.38
CA LYS A 66 9.77 -9.85 -12.04
C LYS A 66 10.19 -8.40 -12.03
N ASN A 67 11.50 -8.20 -12.00
CA ASN A 67 12.09 -6.88 -12.17
C ASN A 67 11.77 -6.33 -13.56
N SER A 68 10.92 -5.30 -13.63
CA SER A 68 10.51 -4.71 -14.91
C SER A 68 11.65 -3.99 -15.64
N PHE A 69 12.78 -3.71 -14.97
CA PHE A 69 13.97 -3.13 -15.59
C PHE A 69 14.95 -4.19 -16.12
N ASN A 70 14.79 -5.45 -15.75
CA ASN A 70 15.65 -6.55 -16.20
C ASN A 70 14.92 -7.38 -17.27
N GLU A 71 14.77 -6.83 -18.47
CA GLU A 71 14.03 -7.48 -19.58
C GLU A 71 14.72 -8.76 -20.11
N SER A 72 16.00 -8.98 -19.78
CA SER A 72 16.83 -10.08 -20.28
C SER A 72 17.18 -11.16 -19.25
N GLY A 73 17.01 -10.89 -17.96
CA GLY A 73 17.25 -11.81 -16.86
C GLY A 73 15.96 -12.01 -16.09
N SER A 74 15.53 -13.25 -15.89
CA SER A 74 14.37 -13.54 -15.03
C SER A 74 14.79 -13.41 -13.57
N GLU A 75 15.05 -12.17 -13.15
CA GLU A 75 15.30 -11.81 -11.76
C GLU A 75 13.94 -11.66 -11.08
N GLY A 76 13.53 -12.75 -10.45
CA GLY A 76 12.41 -12.74 -9.51
C GLY A 76 12.92 -12.29 -8.15
N PHE A 77 12.07 -11.58 -7.40
CA PHE A 77 12.35 -11.13 -6.05
C PHE A 77 11.11 -11.29 -5.18
N ASP A 78 11.32 -11.38 -3.88
CA ASP A 78 10.26 -11.75 -2.95
C ASP A 78 9.33 -10.57 -2.69
N VAL A 79 8.07 -10.65 -3.13
CA VAL A 79 7.06 -9.62 -2.86
C VAL A 79 5.95 -10.18 -1.99
N THR A 80 5.68 -9.51 -0.88
CA THR A 80 4.47 -9.79 -0.09
C THR A 80 3.35 -8.86 -0.52
N GLY A 81 2.13 -9.37 -0.62
CA GLY A 81 0.95 -8.56 -0.88
C GLY A 81 -0.30 -9.16 -0.25
N TYR A 82 -1.38 -8.38 -0.29
CA TYR A 82 -2.70 -8.80 0.19
C TYR A 82 -3.64 -8.98 -0.98
N LEU A 83 -4.26 -10.16 -1.06
CA LEU A 83 -5.29 -10.48 -2.03
C LEU A 83 -6.65 -10.14 -1.46
N TYR A 84 -7.45 -9.40 -2.23
CA TYR A 84 -8.81 -9.03 -1.91
C TYR A 84 -9.76 -9.46 -3.02
N LYS A 85 -10.94 -9.95 -2.64
CA LYS A 85 -12.07 -10.18 -3.51
C LYS A 85 -12.88 -8.88 -3.66
N LYS A 86 -13.16 -8.45 -4.88
CA LYS A 86 -14.05 -7.31 -5.16
C LYS A 86 -15.50 -7.76 -5.00
N VAL A 87 -16.21 -7.12 -4.09
CA VAL A 87 -17.63 -7.36 -3.86
C VAL A 87 -18.41 -6.11 -4.29
N SER A 88 -19.35 -6.30 -5.21
CA SER A 88 -20.26 -5.22 -5.62
C SER A 88 -21.37 -5.11 -4.58
N ASN A 89 -21.56 -3.91 -4.04
CA ASN A 89 -22.62 -3.63 -3.07
C ASN A 89 -23.90 -3.22 -3.80
N GLU A 90 -25.06 -3.47 -3.19
CA GLU A 90 -26.38 -3.12 -3.77
C GLU A 90 -26.53 -1.64 -4.13
N ALA A 91 -25.76 -0.76 -3.47
CA ALA A 91 -25.72 0.68 -3.74
C ALA A 91 -24.82 1.08 -4.94
N GLY A 92 -24.27 0.11 -5.69
CA GLY A 92 -23.35 0.34 -6.81
C GLY A 92 -21.92 0.69 -6.39
N GLY A 93 -21.59 0.55 -5.11
CA GLY A 93 -20.23 0.72 -4.59
C GLY A 93 -19.41 -0.58 -4.69
N THR A 94 -18.09 -0.48 -4.69
CA THR A 94 -17.18 -1.63 -4.59
C THR A 94 -16.62 -1.71 -3.18
N SER A 95 -16.74 -2.88 -2.56
CA SER A 95 -16.03 -3.22 -1.32
C SER A 95 -14.98 -4.30 -1.60
N PHE A 96 -14.04 -4.45 -0.66
CA PHE A 96 -12.94 -5.40 -0.75
C PHE A 96 -13.00 -6.34 0.44
N GLU A 97 -13.17 -7.63 0.18
CA GLU A 97 -13.11 -8.68 1.18
C GLU A 97 -11.69 -9.26 1.19
N TYR A 98 -11.04 -9.29 2.36
CA TYR A 98 -9.70 -9.87 2.48
C TYR A 98 -9.77 -11.38 2.30
N VAL A 99 -8.92 -11.91 1.42
CA VAL A 99 -8.81 -13.35 1.16
C VAL A 99 -7.62 -13.90 1.95
N GLN A 100 -6.42 -13.47 1.59
CA GLN A 100 -5.17 -13.90 2.22
C GLN A 100 -3.99 -12.99 1.85
N SER A 101 -2.86 -13.17 2.53
CA SER A 101 -1.56 -12.66 2.12
C SER A 101 -0.89 -13.67 1.18
N ILE A 102 -0.21 -13.16 0.16
CA ILE A 102 0.63 -13.95 -0.75
C ILE A 102 2.04 -13.38 -0.62
N THR A 103 2.99 -14.22 -0.26
CA THR A 103 4.41 -13.92 -0.43
C THR A 103 4.85 -14.68 -1.65
N ASP A 104 5.09 -13.95 -2.73
CA ASP A 104 5.82 -14.49 -3.84
C ASP A 104 7.26 -14.74 -3.37
N THR A 105 7.74 -15.93 -3.65
CA THR A 105 9.16 -16.24 -3.55
C THR A 105 9.64 -16.52 -4.96
N THR A 106 10.94 -16.54 -5.23
CA THR A 106 11.51 -16.94 -6.54
C THR A 106 10.92 -18.25 -7.16
N SER A 107 10.06 -18.99 -6.47
CA SER A 107 9.14 -19.97 -7.03
C SER A 107 7.74 -19.89 -6.38
N PRO A 108 6.78 -19.14 -6.96
CA PRO A 108 5.46 -18.96 -6.37
C PRO A 108 4.72 -20.28 -6.15
N THR A 109 4.20 -20.45 -4.93
CA THR A 109 3.32 -21.57 -4.60
C THR A 109 1.89 -21.24 -5.02
N ALA A 110 1.21 -22.19 -5.63
CA ALA A 110 -0.18 -22.01 -6.03
C ALA A 110 -1.08 -21.89 -4.80
N ILE A 111 -2.02 -20.95 -4.84
CA ILE A 111 -3.06 -20.81 -3.83
C ILE A 111 -4.42 -21.13 -4.46
N THR A 112 -5.42 -21.43 -3.64
CA THR A 112 -6.79 -21.67 -4.11
C THR A 112 -7.66 -20.45 -3.85
N ILE A 113 -8.39 -20.01 -4.87
CA ILE A 113 -9.34 -18.88 -4.81
C ILE A 113 -10.67 -19.27 -5.49
N ASP A 114 -11.74 -18.52 -5.21
CA ASP A 114 -13.03 -18.77 -5.85
C ASP A 114 -13.02 -18.32 -7.32
N CYS A 115 -13.42 -19.21 -8.23
CA CYS A 115 -13.61 -18.88 -9.63
C CYS A 115 -14.86 -18.00 -9.85
N GLY A 116 -14.82 -17.17 -10.90
CA GLY A 116 -15.87 -16.25 -11.32
C GLY A 116 -15.81 -14.88 -10.64
N TYR A 117 -14.84 -14.64 -9.76
CA TYR A 117 -14.75 -13.39 -9.00
C TYR A 117 -13.62 -12.49 -9.48
N ASN A 118 -13.83 -11.19 -9.30
CA ASN A 118 -12.81 -10.17 -9.52
C ASN A 118 -11.94 -10.04 -8.27
N TYR A 119 -10.63 -10.01 -8.46
CA TYR A 119 -9.65 -9.89 -7.39
C TYR A 119 -8.78 -8.65 -7.57
N VAL A 120 -8.23 -8.19 -6.44
CA VAL A 120 -7.17 -7.19 -6.40
C VAL A 120 -6.04 -7.72 -5.54
N PHE A 121 -4.83 -7.75 -6.09
CA PHE A 121 -3.62 -8.02 -5.35
C PHE A 121 -2.85 -6.71 -5.13
N LYS A 122 -2.64 -6.36 -3.86
CA LYS A 122 -1.96 -5.13 -3.45
C LYS A 122 -0.60 -5.50 -2.86
N PRO A 123 0.51 -5.16 -3.53
CA PRO A 123 1.82 -5.42 -2.97
C PRO A 123 2.06 -4.48 -1.78
N VAL A 124 2.72 -5.00 -0.77
CA VAL A 124 3.25 -4.24 0.35
C VAL A 124 4.76 -4.41 0.35
N SER A 125 5.49 -3.31 0.44
CA SER A 125 6.94 -3.37 0.63
C SER A 125 7.19 -4.13 1.94
N SER A 126 7.76 -5.32 1.83
CA SER A 126 7.95 -6.21 2.99
C SER A 126 9.19 -5.82 3.78
N SER A 127 10.18 -5.20 3.12
CA SER A 127 11.29 -4.52 3.77
C SER A 127 11.82 -3.38 2.88
N GLY A 128 12.17 -2.25 3.51
CA GLY A 128 12.89 -1.17 2.81
C GLY A 128 14.33 -1.53 2.44
N ALA A 129 14.84 -2.67 2.91
CA ALA A 129 16.21 -3.14 2.68
C ALA A 129 16.37 -3.87 1.33
N SER A 130 15.30 -4.48 0.81
CA SER A 130 15.30 -5.27 -0.42
C SER A 130 14.84 -4.51 -1.67
N GLY A 131 14.46 -3.23 -1.53
CA GLY A 131 14.11 -2.43 -2.69
C GLY A 131 12.74 -2.69 -3.29
N ASP A 132 11.86 -3.43 -2.63
CA ASP A 132 10.55 -3.78 -3.19
C ASP A 132 9.67 -2.53 -3.36
N SER A 133 9.17 -2.28 -4.57
CA SER A 133 8.17 -1.24 -4.79
C SER A 133 6.82 -1.64 -4.18
N SER A 134 6.05 -0.66 -3.71
CA SER A 134 4.65 -0.89 -3.31
C SER A 134 3.68 -0.86 -4.51
N HIS A 135 4.20 -0.88 -5.74
CA HIS A 135 3.39 -0.77 -6.96
C HIS A 135 3.91 -1.65 -8.09
N PHE A 136 2.98 -2.38 -8.72
CA PHE A 136 3.22 -2.99 -10.02
C PHE A 136 3.23 -1.93 -11.12
N THR A 137 4.00 -2.17 -12.18
CA THR A 137 4.14 -1.26 -13.32
C THR A 137 3.64 -1.86 -14.63
N SER A 138 3.62 -3.18 -14.75
CA SER A 138 3.21 -3.86 -15.98
C SER A 138 2.67 -5.26 -15.71
N VAL A 139 1.87 -5.77 -16.65
CA VAL A 139 1.55 -7.18 -16.77
C VAL A 139 2.47 -7.76 -17.83
N LEU A 140 3.26 -8.76 -17.48
CA LEU A 140 4.22 -9.43 -18.37
C LEU A 140 3.61 -10.68 -19.01
N SER A 141 2.74 -11.37 -18.28
CA SER A 141 1.96 -12.51 -18.75
C SER A 141 0.69 -12.66 -17.90
N GLY A 142 -0.39 -13.13 -18.49
CA GLY A 142 -1.66 -13.35 -17.81
C GLY A 142 -2.80 -13.40 -18.82
N ASP A 143 -4.00 -13.71 -18.34
CA ASP A 143 -5.20 -13.69 -19.17
C ASP A 143 -5.64 -12.27 -19.53
N SER A 144 -6.56 -12.17 -20.49
CA SER A 144 -6.84 -10.92 -21.22
C SER A 144 -7.43 -9.79 -20.37
N ASP A 145 -7.96 -10.10 -19.19
CA ASP A 145 -8.60 -9.16 -18.28
C ASP A 145 -7.69 -8.73 -17.12
N VAL A 146 -6.49 -9.33 -17.03
CA VAL A 146 -5.45 -8.97 -16.08
C VAL A 146 -4.89 -7.58 -16.41
N LYS A 147 -4.86 -6.69 -15.41
CA LYS A 147 -4.43 -5.29 -15.58
C LYS A 147 -3.85 -4.70 -14.32
N ILE A 148 -3.10 -3.61 -14.48
CA ILE A 148 -2.64 -2.79 -13.36
C ILE A 148 -3.52 -1.54 -13.25
N VAL A 149 -4.09 -1.30 -12.07
CA VAL A 149 -4.89 -0.10 -11.73
C VAL A 149 -4.30 0.51 -10.47
N ASP A 150 -3.86 1.77 -10.54
CA ASP A 150 -3.24 2.49 -9.42
C ASP A 150 -2.08 1.74 -8.74
N GLY A 151 -1.32 0.97 -9.54
CA GLY A 151 -0.20 0.15 -9.08
C GLY A 151 -0.59 -1.17 -8.42
N TRP A 152 -1.88 -1.54 -8.45
CA TRP A 152 -2.39 -2.83 -7.97
C TRP A 152 -2.74 -3.73 -9.13
N LEU A 153 -2.58 -5.03 -8.95
CA LEU A 153 -2.98 -6.02 -9.92
C LEU A 153 -4.48 -6.29 -9.76
N GLU A 154 -5.24 -6.18 -10.85
CA GLU A 154 -6.65 -6.59 -10.92
C GLU A 154 -6.84 -7.68 -11.98
N PHE A 155 -7.64 -8.70 -11.67
CA PHE A 155 -7.95 -9.80 -12.58
C PHE A 155 -9.27 -10.47 -12.19
N THR A 156 -9.87 -11.24 -13.10
CA THR A 156 -10.98 -12.16 -12.84
C THR A 156 -10.42 -13.58 -12.85
N ALA A 157 -10.70 -14.36 -11.82
CA ALA A 157 -10.39 -15.79 -11.87
C ALA A 157 -11.44 -16.47 -12.74
N ASP A 158 -11.15 -16.74 -14.01
CA ASP A 158 -12.12 -17.35 -14.93
C ASP A 158 -11.70 -18.69 -15.51
N SER A 159 -10.49 -19.15 -15.17
CA SER A 159 -9.96 -20.45 -15.56
C SER A 159 -9.71 -21.36 -14.35
N SER A 160 -9.45 -22.64 -14.63
CA SER A 160 -8.99 -23.59 -13.61
C SER A 160 -7.63 -23.25 -12.99
N ASN A 161 -6.78 -22.54 -13.74
CA ASN A 161 -5.39 -22.26 -13.36
C ASN A 161 -4.98 -20.89 -13.88
N GLU A 162 -4.85 -19.93 -12.97
CA GLU A 162 -4.36 -18.59 -13.23
C GLU A 162 -2.87 -18.52 -12.97
N ASN A 163 -2.09 -18.13 -13.98
CA ASN A 163 -0.68 -17.84 -13.81
C ASN A 163 -0.37 -16.45 -14.35
N ILE A 164 -0.16 -15.52 -13.42
CA ILE A 164 0.02 -14.12 -13.72
C ILE A 164 1.47 -13.75 -13.43
N ILE A 165 2.13 -13.13 -14.40
CA ILE A 165 3.47 -12.57 -14.23
C ILE A 165 3.35 -11.04 -14.31
N VAL A 166 3.76 -10.35 -13.26
CA VAL A 166 3.74 -8.89 -13.17
C VAL A 166 5.13 -8.32 -13.08
N GLY A 167 5.30 -7.13 -13.67
CA GLY A 167 6.53 -6.37 -13.60
C GLY A 167 6.48 -5.34 -12.48
N MET A 168 7.48 -5.35 -11.62
CA MET A 168 7.66 -4.36 -10.56
C MET A 168 9.10 -3.86 -10.57
N PRO A 169 9.32 -2.54 -10.46
CA PRO A 169 10.67 -2.01 -10.35
C PRO A 169 11.21 -2.32 -8.97
N GLN A 170 12.37 -2.96 -8.88
CA GLN A 170 13.12 -3.00 -7.64
C GLN A 170 13.86 -1.66 -7.50
N HIS A 171 13.53 -0.87 -6.48
CA HIS A 171 14.29 0.32 -6.11
C HIS A 171 15.63 -0.10 -5.51
N ALA A 172 16.74 0.40 -6.04
CA ALA A 172 18.04 0.12 -5.44
C ALA A 172 18.16 0.73 -4.03
N THR A 173 18.81 0.03 -3.12
CA THR A 173 19.27 0.59 -1.85
C THR A 173 20.43 1.53 -2.13
N LEU A 174 20.38 2.76 -1.63
CA LEU A 174 21.52 3.66 -1.73
C LEU A 174 22.53 3.26 -0.66
N GLU A 175 23.71 2.84 -1.11
CA GLU A 175 24.86 2.73 -0.25
C GLU A 175 25.77 3.92 -0.50
N CYS A 176 26.25 4.56 0.57
CA CYS A 176 27.10 5.74 0.50
C CYS A 176 28.38 5.53 1.32
N ARG A 177 29.44 6.22 0.92
CA ARG A 177 30.65 6.40 1.72
C ARG A 177 31.07 7.85 1.71
N ALA A 178 31.74 8.29 2.76
CA ALA A 178 32.21 9.66 2.90
C ALA A 178 33.72 9.75 2.60
N TYR A 179 34.11 10.73 1.79
CA TYR A 179 35.50 11.08 1.53
C TYR A 179 35.78 12.48 2.08
N ASP A 180 36.76 12.60 2.96
CA ASP A 180 37.22 13.88 3.49
C ASP A 180 38.24 14.48 2.52
N ASN A 181 37.88 15.58 1.87
CA ASN A 181 38.71 16.28 0.88
C ASN A 181 39.91 16.98 1.50
N ILE A 182 39.87 17.32 2.79
CA ILE A 182 40.98 17.97 3.50
C ILE A 182 42.04 16.94 3.87
N GLN A 183 41.62 15.82 4.45
CA GLN A 183 42.51 14.71 4.80
C GLN A 183 42.84 13.80 3.59
N ARG A 184 42.10 13.96 2.49
CA ARG A 184 42.24 13.20 1.25
C ARG A 184 42.13 11.69 1.46
N ALA A 185 41.21 11.27 2.32
CA ALA A 185 40.99 9.88 2.70
C ALA A 185 39.51 9.58 2.90
N LEU A 186 39.15 8.30 2.77
CA LEU A 186 37.80 7.83 3.12
C LEU A 186 37.62 7.83 4.64
N MET A 187 36.40 8.10 5.08
CA MET A 187 36.04 8.15 6.49
C MET A 187 35.55 6.78 6.97
N TYR A 188 35.89 6.41 8.19
CA TYR A 188 35.30 5.30 8.94
C TYR A 188 33.84 5.59 9.25
N ASP A 189 33.03 4.54 9.32
CA ASP A 189 31.64 4.57 9.76
C ASP A 189 31.45 3.82 11.09
N SER A 190 30.25 3.98 11.66
CA SER A 190 29.88 3.36 12.93
C SER A 190 29.52 1.87 12.85
N ALA A 191 29.35 1.32 11.64
CA ALA A 191 28.94 -0.07 11.44
C ALA A 191 30.14 -1.02 11.59
N ASP A 192 31.33 -0.64 11.14
CA ASP A 192 32.51 -1.50 11.26
C ASP A 192 33.86 -0.77 11.41
N SER A 193 34.99 -1.43 11.16
CA SER A 193 36.34 -0.84 11.28
C SER A 193 37.01 -0.58 9.93
N SER A 194 36.25 -0.69 8.85
CA SER A 194 36.63 -0.35 7.49
C SER A 194 36.23 1.10 7.19
N ALA A 195 36.87 1.67 6.17
CA ALA A 195 36.53 2.98 5.62
C ALA A 195 36.35 2.88 4.10
N THR A 196 36.31 1.66 3.55
CA THR A 196 36.45 1.43 2.09
C THR A 196 35.16 0.99 1.42
N ASP A 197 34.30 0.37 2.19
CA ASP A 197 32.95 -0.06 1.87
C ASP A 197 31.99 1.11 1.78
N TYR A 198 30.81 0.78 1.25
CA TYR A 198 29.69 1.68 1.20
C TYR A 198 28.66 1.15 2.19
N GLU A 199 28.05 2.07 2.92
CA GLU A 199 27.12 1.76 3.98
C GLU A 199 25.69 2.10 3.56
N THR A 200 24.74 1.31 4.05
CA THR A 200 23.31 1.64 3.95
C THR A 200 22.96 2.84 4.84
N ASP A 201 21.69 3.22 4.88
CA ASP A 201 21.25 4.32 5.75
C ASP A 201 21.47 4.02 7.26
N GLY A 202 21.44 5.09 8.06
CA GLY A 202 21.51 5.00 9.52
C GLY A 202 22.92 4.89 10.12
N VAL A 203 23.98 4.85 9.31
CA VAL A 203 25.37 4.89 9.82
C VAL A 203 25.87 6.31 10.09
N THR A 204 26.81 6.44 11.04
CA THR A 204 27.50 7.71 11.34
C THR A 204 28.95 7.64 10.88
N PHE A 205 29.36 8.56 9.99
CA PHE A 205 30.76 8.69 9.56
C PHE A 205 31.55 9.52 10.56
N THR A 206 32.67 9.00 11.09
CA THR A 206 33.35 9.59 12.25
C THR A 206 34.71 10.22 11.94
N SER A 207 35.63 9.61 11.18
CA SER A 207 36.94 10.25 10.87
C SER A 207 37.75 9.46 9.84
N THR A 208 38.87 10.02 9.36
CA THR A 208 39.86 9.36 8.47
C THR A 208 41.03 8.70 9.21
N THR A 209 41.19 8.93 10.52
CA THR A 209 42.37 8.49 11.29
C THR A 209 42.08 7.36 12.29
N ASN A 210 40.81 7.16 12.69
CA ASN A 210 40.28 5.98 13.39
C ASN A 210 38.74 6.02 13.45
N ASN A 211 38.10 4.89 13.75
CA ASN A 211 36.65 4.81 14.01
C ASN A 211 36.24 5.23 15.45
N ALA A 212 37.03 6.07 16.12
CA ALA A 212 36.78 6.42 17.53
C ALA A 212 36.64 7.92 17.78
N THR A 213 36.99 8.76 16.80
CA THR A 213 37.09 10.21 17.00
C THR A 213 36.27 10.91 15.94
N ALA A 214 35.09 11.41 16.27
CA ALA A 214 34.30 12.24 15.35
C ALA A 214 35.05 13.55 15.03
N SER A 215 35.18 13.92 13.76
CA SER A 215 35.66 15.25 13.35
C SER A 215 34.59 16.31 13.67
N ASP A 216 34.94 17.35 14.43
CA ASP A 216 34.02 18.47 14.75
C ASP A 216 33.86 19.39 13.53
N GLU A 217 32.62 19.79 13.20
CA GLU A 217 32.28 20.74 12.12
C GLU A 217 33.05 22.06 12.21
N THR A 218 33.46 22.45 13.41
CA THR A 218 34.25 23.68 13.66
C THR A 218 35.66 23.65 13.09
N LEU A 219 36.17 22.49 12.66
CA LEU A 219 37.47 22.36 11.99
C LEU A 219 37.42 22.68 10.49
N GLY A 220 36.22 22.96 9.95
CA GLY A 220 35.98 23.11 8.52
C GLY A 220 35.99 21.72 7.88
N LEU A 221 34.82 21.13 7.73
CA LEU A 221 34.67 19.85 7.02
C LEU A 221 34.46 20.13 5.52
N ASP A 222 35.16 19.37 4.68
CA ASP A 222 34.90 19.28 3.24
C ASP A 222 34.72 17.80 2.92
N ILE A 223 33.47 17.36 2.85
CA ILE A 223 33.09 15.95 2.72
C ILE A 223 32.38 15.75 1.38
N GLU A 224 32.88 14.80 0.60
CA GLU A 224 32.21 14.28 -0.58
C GLU A 224 31.53 12.95 -0.24
N PHE A 225 30.21 12.89 -0.43
CA PHE A 225 29.48 11.62 -0.39
C PHE A 225 29.54 10.96 -1.76
N GLN A 226 30.13 9.77 -1.79
CA GLN A 226 30.12 8.90 -2.94
C GLN A 226 29.04 7.86 -2.70
N CYS A 227 27.93 7.95 -3.43
CA CYS A 227 26.81 7.04 -3.30
C CYS A 227 26.67 6.20 -4.57
N LYS A 228 26.29 4.93 -4.40
CA LYS A 228 25.89 4.03 -5.47
C LYS A 228 24.53 3.44 -5.13
N ALA A 229 23.75 3.22 -6.18
CA ALA A 229 22.58 2.37 -6.11
C ALA A 229 23.04 0.91 -6.13
N VAL A 230 22.68 0.13 -5.12
CA VAL A 230 22.91 -1.31 -5.05
C VAL A 230 21.57 -2.04 -5.07
N GLN A 231 21.43 -2.93 -6.04
CA GLN A 231 20.44 -4.00 -6.00
C GLN A 231 21.14 -5.20 -5.37
N THR A 232 20.85 -5.48 -4.10
CA THR A 232 21.35 -6.66 -3.40
C THR A 232 20.29 -7.75 -3.43
N ASP A 233 20.29 -8.54 -4.50
CA ASP A 233 19.71 -9.89 -4.49
C ASP A 233 20.86 -10.89 -4.31
N THR A 234 21.49 -10.87 -3.13
CA THR A 234 22.39 -11.96 -2.75
C THR A 234 21.55 -13.16 -2.32
N ASN A 235 21.44 -14.13 -3.23
CA ASN A 235 21.00 -15.51 -3.02
C ASN A 235 21.55 -16.12 -1.72
#